data_AF-A0AAD7IXE7-F1
#
_entry.id   AF-A0AAD7IXE7-F1
#
_cell.length_a   1.000
_cell.length_b   1.000
_cell.length_c   1.000
_cell.angle_alpha   90.00
_cell.angle_beta   90.00
_cell.angle_gamma   90.00
#
_symmetry.space_group_name_H-M   'P 1'
#
loop_
_entity.id
_entity.type
_entity.pdbx_description
1 polymer ?
#
loop_
_entity_poly.entity_id
_entity_poly.type
_entity_poly.pdbx_seq_one_letter_code
_entity_poly.pdbx_strand_id
1 'polypeptide(L)'
;MAGYRRLGHDGRFQARSARSEFEREKLDATTMSIPLAKHLASTDKKTRDKAVMALRAFLSDDSQEPISKADMDKLWKGIFYCFWMSDKPLVQQALASELAEVLSTISSLSLSLSFLRGFWEATVREWSGIDRLRLDKYYMLVRRFVNATFRLLGRSKWDKSACETCNDILTLSLNTLFSPADIRVPTSLAYHLADIFVEELEKALTTASEPMPPAPLSTLLSPFFTLAARTPTSATYKRIQSELFTPLFSALSLPQPEDQPPQKRIRLEAGVPQQAYPTLVSNACFDNPSDGRIAAVILRKKLLRRIFEIASEPDTRDSSRRKMYALFKESTDDDATEEG
;
A
#
# COMPACT_ATOMS: atom_id res chain seq x y z
N MET A 1 36.81 -75.52 -19.55
CA MET A 1 37.65 -74.48 -18.90
C MET A 1 37.02 -73.13 -19.20
N ALA A 2 36.85 -72.14 -18.35
CA ALA A 2 37.16 -71.90 -16.95
C ALA A 2 36.15 -70.83 -16.49
N GLY A 3 35.60 -70.96 -15.28
CA GLY A 3 34.71 -69.97 -14.70
C GLY A 3 35.45 -68.80 -14.06
N TYR A 4 34.78 -67.66 -13.95
CA TYR A 4 35.02 -66.70 -12.87
C TYR A 4 33.69 -66.07 -12.44
N ARG A 5 33.46 -66.10 -11.12
CA ARG A 5 32.28 -65.57 -10.42
C ARG A 5 32.75 -64.35 -9.61
N ARG A 6 31.82 -63.41 -9.36
CA ARG A 6 31.79 -62.39 -8.27
C ARG A 6 32.63 -61.11 -8.54
N LEU A 7 32.23 -59.86 -8.25
CA LEU A 7 31.29 -59.22 -7.29
C LEU A 7 30.70 -57.91 -7.91
N GLY A 8 29.56 -57.45 -7.38
CA GLY A 8 28.68 -56.45 -8.00
C GLY A 8 28.99 -54.97 -7.80
N HIS A 9 28.04 -54.16 -8.26
CA HIS A 9 27.78 -52.80 -7.76
C HIS A 9 26.38 -52.34 -8.19
N ASP A 10 25.41 -52.47 -7.29
CA ASP A 10 24.10 -51.81 -7.33
C ASP A 10 24.30 -50.28 -7.17
N GLY A 11 24.77 -49.62 -8.22
CA GLY A 11 25.08 -48.18 -8.19
C GLY A 11 24.31 -47.32 -9.18
N ARG A 12 23.46 -47.92 -10.04
CA ARG A 12 22.83 -47.17 -11.15
C ARG A 12 21.31 -47.00 -11.05
N PHE A 13 20.64 -47.67 -10.11
CA PHE A 13 19.19 -47.55 -9.96
C PHE A 13 18.73 -46.53 -8.91
N GLN A 14 19.59 -46.09 -7.98
CA GLN A 14 19.21 -45.08 -6.98
C GLN A 14 19.45 -43.63 -7.43
N ALA A 15 20.34 -43.37 -8.38
CA ALA A 15 20.68 -41.99 -8.81
C ALA A 15 19.68 -41.38 -9.82
N ARG A 16 18.82 -42.19 -10.46
CA ARG A 16 17.74 -41.70 -11.34
C ARG A 16 16.43 -41.44 -10.59
N SER A 17 16.20 -42.13 -9.47
CA SER A 17 15.00 -41.95 -8.63
C SER A 17 15.08 -40.64 -7.84
N ALA A 18 16.23 -40.37 -7.19
CA ALA A 18 16.40 -39.19 -6.36
C ALA A 18 16.40 -37.87 -7.18
N ARG A 19 16.91 -37.89 -8.41
CA ARG A 19 16.87 -36.72 -9.31
C ARG A 19 15.45 -36.43 -9.83
N SER A 20 14.60 -37.46 -9.91
CA SER A 20 13.19 -37.32 -10.28
C SER A 20 12.28 -36.89 -9.12
N GLU A 21 12.63 -37.22 -7.88
CA GLU A 21 11.94 -36.74 -6.68
C GLU A 21 12.31 -35.29 -6.36
N PHE A 22 13.59 -34.92 -6.48
CA PHE A 22 14.07 -33.54 -6.27
C PHE A 22 13.60 -32.55 -7.36
N GLU A 23 13.28 -33.04 -8.57
CA GLU A 23 12.64 -32.25 -9.63
C GLU A 23 11.09 -32.26 -9.53
N ARG A 24 10.49 -33.24 -8.84
CA ARG A 24 9.05 -33.28 -8.57
C ARG A 24 8.63 -32.39 -7.40
N GLU A 25 9.52 -32.13 -6.44
CA GLU A 25 9.24 -31.27 -5.28
C GLU A 25 9.37 -29.76 -5.56
N LYS A 26 9.91 -29.36 -6.72
CA LYS A 26 10.01 -27.93 -7.12
C LYS A 26 8.90 -27.47 -8.06
N LEU A 27 7.98 -28.36 -8.41
CA LEU A 27 7.07 -28.18 -9.52
C LEU A 27 5.69 -27.63 -9.14
N ASP A 28 5.27 -27.67 -7.88
CA ASP A 28 3.85 -27.47 -7.52
C ASP A 28 3.36 -26.00 -7.54
N ALA A 29 4.17 -25.02 -7.12
CA ALA A 29 3.78 -23.61 -7.19
C ALA A 29 4.08 -22.97 -8.59
N THR A 30 5.19 -23.38 -9.20
CA THR A 30 5.67 -22.85 -10.49
C THR A 30 4.78 -23.30 -11.66
N THR A 31 4.24 -24.54 -11.61
CA THR A 31 3.35 -25.04 -12.69
C THR A 31 1.95 -24.48 -12.62
N MET A 32 1.45 -24.02 -11.47
CA MET A 32 0.12 -23.41 -11.37
C MET A 32 0.12 -21.92 -11.73
N SER A 33 1.18 -21.18 -11.40
CA SER A 33 1.26 -19.72 -11.63
C SER A 33 1.26 -19.34 -13.12
N ILE A 34 1.95 -20.13 -13.96
CA ILE A 34 2.09 -19.84 -15.41
C ILE A 34 0.78 -20.05 -16.18
N PRO A 35 0.05 -21.18 -16.04
CA PRO A 35 -1.28 -21.35 -16.62
C PRO A 35 -2.27 -20.33 -16.08
N LEU A 36 -2.24 -20.03 -14.78
CA LEU A 36 -3.15 -19.06 -14.16
C LEU A 36 -2.95 -17.65 -14.75
N ALA A 37 -1.70 -17.20 -14.86
CA ALA A 37 -1.37 -15.91 -15.48
C ALA A 37 -1.87 -15.80 -16.93
N LYS A 38 -1.77 -16.89 -17.70
CA LYS A 38 -2.30 -16.94 -19.08
C LYS A 38 -3.83 -16.86 -19.11
N HIS A 39 -4.52 -17.57 -18.22
CA HIS A 39 -5.99 -17.51 -18.16
C HIS A 39 -6.50 -16.14 -17.70
N LEU A 40 -5.78 -15.47 -16.80
CA LEU A 40 -6.07 -14.09 -16.38
C LEU A 40 -5.97 -13.10 -17.55
N ALA A 41 -5.00 -13.30 -18.45
CA ALA A 41 -4.83 -12.47 -19.65
C ALA A 41 -5.71 -12.89 -20.86
N SER A 42 -6.64 -13.84 -20.68
CA SER A 42 -7.53 -14.31 -21.74
C SER A 42 -8.47 -13.19 -22.22
N THR A 43 -8.82 -13.18 -23.51
CA THR A 43 -9.81 -12.26 -24.07
C THR A 43 -11.25 -12.60 -23.65
N ASP A 44 -11.52 -13.87 -23.32
CA ASP A 44 -12.82 -14.32 -22.84
C ASP A 44 -13.06 -13.97 -21.36
N LYS A 45 -14.14 -13.24 -21.08
CA LYS A 45 -14.50 -12.82 -19.71
C LYS A 45 -14.71 -14.01 -18.80
N LYS A 46 -15.40 -15.07 -19.25
CA LYS A 46 -15.72 -16.23 -18.39
C LYS A 46 -14.45 -16.94 -17.94
N THR A 47 -13.47 -17.04 -18.82
CA THR A 47 -12.14 -17.59 -18.52
C THR A 47 -11.43 -16.74 -17.47
N ARG A 48 -11.45 -15.41 -17.61
CA ARG A 48 -10.84 -14.51 -16.62
C ARG A 48 -11.53 -14.57 -15.25
N ASP A 49 -12.85 -14.56 -15.21
CA ASP A 49 -13.62 -14.64 -13.95
C ASP A 49 -13.25 -15.93 -13.18
N LYS A 50 -13.20 -17.07 -13.87
CA LYS A 50 -12.75 -18.34 -13.27
C LYS A 50 -11.31 -18.28 -12.80
N ALA A 51 -10.45 -17.61 -13.55
CA ALA A 51 -9.05 -17.45 -13.17
C ALA A 51 -8.88 -16.54 -11.93
N VAL A 52 -9.68 -15.49 -11.77
CA VAL A 52 -9.69 -14.66 -10.56
C VAL A 52 -10.19 -15.45 -9.35
N MET A 53 -11.23 -16.28 -9.53
CA MET A 53 -11.68 -17.19 -8.46
C MET A 53 -10.59 -18.20 -8.07
N ALA A 54 -9.92 -18.80 -9.05
CA ALA A 54 -8.82 -19.73 -8.82
C ALA A 54 -7.62 -19.06 -8.15
N LEU A 55 -7.30 -17.81 -8.53
CA LEU A 55 -6.26 -17.00 -7.89
C LEU A 55 -6.55 -16.80 -6.41
N ARG A 56 -7.79 -16.42 -6.07
CA ARG A 56 -8.19 -16.25 -4.67
C ARG A 56 -8.07 -17.54 -3.88
N ALA A 57 -8.53 -18.66 -4.45
CA ALA A 57 -8.42 -19.97 -3.82
C ALA A 57 -6.96 -20.38 -3.60
N PHE A 58 -6.12 -20.22 -4.63
CA PHE A 58 -4.69 -20.51 -4.58
C PHE A 58 -3.97 -19.69 -3.51
N LEU A 59 -4.25 -18.39 -3.41
CA LEU A 59 -3.59 -17.53 -2.44
C LEU A 59 -4.13 -17.65 -1.01
N SER A 60 -5.32 -18.22 -0.83
CA SER A 60 -5.92 -18.44 0.50
C SER A 60 -5.53 -19.82 1.10
N ASP A 61 -4.79 -20.63 0.35
CA ASP A 61 -4.34 -21.94 0.79
C ASP A 61 -3.03 -21.83 1.58
N ASP A 62 -3.11 -22.14 2.89
CA ASP A 62 -1.98 -22.03 3.82
C ASP A 62 -0.91 -23.10 3.60
N SER A 63 -1.19 -24.13 2.78
CA SER A 63 -0.21 -25.16 2.42
C SER A 63 0.76 -24.74 1.32
N GLN A 64 0.55 -23.56 0.71
CA GLN A 64 1.37 -23.07 -0.38
C GLN A 64 2.77 -22.69 0.07
N GLU A 65 3.75 -23.14 -0.71
CA GLU A 65 5.12 -22.69 -0.57
C GLU A 65 5.25 -21.18 -0.89
N PRO A 66 6.28 -20.51 -0.34
CA PRO A 66 6.57 -19.12 -0.71
C PRO A 66 6.69 -18.94 -2.23
N ILE A 67 5.82 -18.11 -2.80
CA ILE A 67 5.83 -17.81 -4.23
C ILE A 67 7.13 -17.05 -4.56
N SER A 68 7.89 -17.56 -5.53
CA SER A 68 9.11 -16.90 -5.98
C SER A 68 8.81 -15.51 -6.57
N LYS A 69 9.76 -14.57 -6.48
CA LYS A 69 9.60 -13.24 -7.09
C LYS A 69 9.25 -13.33 -8.58
N ALA A 70 9.91 -14.23 -9.31
CA ALA A 70 9.69 -14.40 -10.74
C ALA A 70 8.27 -14.88 -11.07
N ASP A 71 7.69 -15.74 -10.24
CA ASP A 71 6.32 -16.22 -10.44
C ASP A 71 5.29 -15.19 -9.99
N MET A 72 5.57 -14.44 -8.93
CA MET A 72 4.77 -13.28 -8.53
C MET A 72 4.73 -12.22 -9.64
N ASP A 73 5.85 -11.94 -10.31
CA ASP A 73 5.93 -11.03 -11.46
C ASP A 73 5.08 -11.51 -12.65
N LYS A 74 5.11 -12.81 -12.97
CA LYS A 74 4.26 -13.40 -14.02
C LYS A 74 2.79 -13.34 -13.66
N LEU A 75 2.46 -13.65 -12.41
CA LEU A 75 1.09 -13.60 -11.88
C LEU A 75 0.52 -12.19 -11.99
N TRP A 76 1.26 -11.19 -11.52
CA TRP A 76 0.85 -9.79 -11.61
C TRP A 76 0.76 -9.27 -13.03
N LYS A 77 1.61 -9.74 -13.94
CA LYS A 77 1.42 -9.46 -15.37
C LYS A 77 0.07 -9.99 -15.85
N GLY A 78 -0.31 -11.22 -15.49
CA GLY A 78 -1.63 -11.77 -15.79
C GLY A 78 -2.77 -10.93 -15.22
N ILE A 79 -2.69 -10.55 -13.93
CA ILE A 79 -3.70 -9.73 -13.25
C ILE A 79 -3.84 -8.35 -13.91
N PHE A 80 -2.72 -7.70 -14.25
CA PHE A 80 -2.70 -6.40 -14.90
C PHE A 80 -3.47 -6.45 -16.23
N TYR A 81 -3.17 -7.43 -17.09
CA TYR A 81 -3.88 -7.58 -18.35
C TYR A 81 -5.33 -8.11 -18.20
N CYS A 82 -5.66 -8.81 -17.11
CA CYS A 82 -7.03 -9.12 -16.76
C CYS A 82 -7.86 -7.85 -16.54
N PHE A 83 -7.31 -6.91 -15.77
CA PHE A 83 -7.94 -5.61 -15.53
C PHE A 83 -7.91 -4.71 -16.78
N TRP A 84 -6.86 -4.81 -17.60
CA TRP A 84 -6.76 -4.13 -18.90
C TRP A 84 -7.94 -4.43 -19.81
N MET A 85 -8.35 -5.71 -19.89
CA MET A 85 -9.46 -6.20 -20.73
C MET A 85 -10.86 -5.93 -20.15
N SER A 86 -10.96 -5.21 -19.02
CA SER A 86 -12.24 -4.86 -18.39
C SER A 86 -12.70 -3.48 -18.84
N ASP A 87 -13.72 -3.42 -19.70
CA ASP A 87 -14.17 -2.18 -20.34
C ASP A 87 -15.48 -1.60 -19.75
N LYS A 88 -16.32 -2.43 -19.12
CA LYS A 88 -17.60 -1.98 -18.55
C LYS A 88 -17.39 -1.36 -17.17
N PRO A 89 -17.87 -0.12 -16.88
CA PRO A 89 -17.61 0.57 -15.61
C PRO A 89 -17.95 -0.23 -14.35
N LEU A 90 -19.14 -0.85 -14.30
CA LEU A 90 -19.54 -1.68 -13.15
C LEU A 90 -18.65 -2.92 -12.97
N VAL A 91 -18.19 -3.51 -14.09
CA VAL A 91 -17.28 -4.66 -14.06
C VAL A 91 -15.89 -4.23 -13.58
N GLN A 92 -15.42 -3.05 -13.97
CA GLN A 92 -14.15 -2.48 -13.48
C GLN A 92 -14.20 -2.26 -11.97
N GLN A 93 -15.29 -1.68 -11.46
CA GLN A 93 -15.45 -1.42 -10.02
C GLN A 93 -15.49 -2.71 -9.21
N ALA A 94 -16.26 -3.71 -9.68
CA ALA A 94 -16.34 -5.02 -9.04
C ALA A 94 -14.98 -5.71 -9.04
N LEU A 95 -14.33 -5.81 -10.22
CA LEU A 95 -13.04 -6.49 -10.34
C LEU A 95 -11.93 -5.80 -9.55
N ALA A 96 -11.87 -4.46 -9.52
CA ALA A 96 -10.89 -3.74 -8.72
C ALA A 96 -11.07 -4.02 -7.22
N SER A 97 -12.32 -4.13 -6.76
CA SER A 97 -12.62 -4.48 -5.38
C SER A 97 -12.23 -5.95 -5.12
N GLU A 98 -12.64 -6.89 -5.97
CA GLU A 98 -12.27 -8.31 -5.86
C GLU A 98 -10.75 -8.53 -5.80
N LEU A 99 -9.98 -7.86 -6.66
CA LEU A 99 -8.52 -7.98 -6.69
C LEU A 99 -7.88 -7.41 -5.42
N ALA A 100 -8.36 -6.26 -4.92
CA ALA A 100 -7.85 -5.68 -3.68
C ALA A 100 -8.22 -6.53 -2.45
N GLU A 101 -9.40 -7.15 -2.46
CA GLU A 101 -9.86 -8.03 -1.38
C GLU A 101 -9.01 -9.30 -1.21
N VAL A 102 -8.29 -9.73 -2.24
CA VAL A 102 -7.35 -10.86 -2.15
C VAL A 102 -6.34 -10.66 -1.00
N LEU A 103 -5.89 -9.42 -0.75
CA LEU A 103 -4.98 -9.12 0.38
C LEU A 103 -5.55 -9.54 1.73
N SER A 104 -6.87 -9.49 1.87
CA SER A 104 -7.59 -9.82 3.10
C SER A 104 -7.97 -11.30 3.20
N THR A 105 -7.87 -12.07 2.11
CA THR A 105 -8.21 -13.50 2.09
C THR A 105 -7.01 -14.40 2.34
N ILE A 106 -5.81 -13.91 2.06
CA ILE A 106 -4.56 -14.58 2.38
C ILE A 106 -4.39 -14.61 3.92
N SER A 107 -4.18 -15.79 4.50
CA SER A 107 -3.97 -15.92 5.95
C SER A 107 -2.57 -15.46 6.39
N SER A 108 -1.56 -15.71 5.55
CA SER A 108 -0.17 -15.34 5.82
C SER A 108 0.11 -13.87 5.51
N LEU A 109 0.39 -13.08 6.55
CA LEU A 109 0.77 -11.67 6.41
C LEU A 109 1.98 -11.48 5.47
N SER A 110 2.98 -12.36 5.54
CA SER A 110 4.16 -12.32 4.66
C SER A 110 3.80 -12.51 3.19
N LEU A 111 2.84 -13.39 2.89
CA LEU A 111 2.37 -13.61 1.53
C LEU A 111 1.52 -12.42 1.05
N SER A 112 0.66 -11.84 1.91
CA SER A 112 -0.09 -10.62 1.60
C SER A 112 0.83 -9.45 1.27
N LEU A 113 1.90 -9.24 2.04
CA LEU A 113 2.89 -8.21 1.79
C LEU A 113 3.69 -8.48 0.50
N SER A 114 3.99 -9.74 0.20
CA SER A 114 4.65 -10.13 -1.06
C SER A 114 3.75 -9.90 -2.28
N PHE A 115 2.46 -10.20 -2.15
CA PHE A 115 1.46 -9.92 -3.17
C PHE A 115 1.29 -8.41 -3.39
N LEU A 116 1.24 -7.63 -2.30
CA LEU A 116 1.20 -6.16 -2.36
C LEU A 116 2.46 -5.58 -3.02
N ARG A 117 3.65 -6.12 -2.72
CA ARG A 117 4.89 -5.72 -3.39
C ARG A 117 4.80 -5.94 -4.89
N GLY A 118 4.32 -7.12 -5.31
CA GLY A 118 4.11 -7.44 -6.72
C GLY A 118 3.11 -6.49 -7.40
N PHE A 119 2.05 -6.07 -6.71
CA PHE A 119 1.09 -5.06 -7.21
C PHE A 119 1.80 -3.75 -7.57
N TRP A 120 2.57 -3.20 -6.62
CA TRP A 120 3.26 -1.94 -6.83
C TRP A 120 4.34 -2.07 -7.91
N GLU A 121 5.18 -3.11 -7.87
CA GLU A 121 6.21 -3.34 -8.90
C GLU A 121 5.60 -3.45 -10.31
N ALA A 122 4.49 -4.17 -10.47
CA ALA A 122 3.81 -4.29 -11.76
C ALA A 122 3.15 -2.98 -12.19
N THR A 123 2.48 -2.28 -11.27
CA THR A 123 1.84 -0.99 -11.55
C THR A 123 2.86 0.04 -12.02
N VAL A 124 3.98 0.16 -11.32
CA VAL A 124 5.08 1.06 -11.67
C VAL A 124 5.67 0.72 -13.04
N ARG A 125 5.93 -0.56 -13.29
CA ARG A 125 6.52 -1.04 -14.55
C ARG A 125 5.65 -0.75 -15.77
N GLU A 126 4.34 -0.88 -15.65
CA GLU A 126 3.41 -0.76 -16.79
C GLU A 126 2.77 0.65 -16.87
N TRP A 127 2.96 1.53 -15.89
CA TRP A 127 2.21 2.80 -15.75
C TRP A 127 2.29 3.70 -16.98
N SER A 128 3.49 3.89 -17.55
CA SER A 128 3.71 4.70 -18.76
C SER A 128 3.08 4.09 -20.02
N GLY A 129 2.79 2.79 -20.03
CA GLY A 129 2.11 2.11 -21.13
C GLY A 129 0.58 2.25 -21.10
N ILE A 130 0.01 2.80 -20.02
CA ILE A 130 -1.44 2.98 -19.88
C ILE A 130 -1.88 4.19 -20.70
N ASP A 131 -2.76 3.97 -21.67
CA ASP A 131 -3.34 5.07 -22.44
C ASP A 131 -4.39 5.84 -21.63
N ARG A 132 -4.65 7.08 -22.06
CA ARG A 132 -5.55 8.02 -21.36
C ARG A 132 -6.95 7.47 -21.11
N LEU A 133 -7.50 6.62 -21.97
CA LEU A 133 -8.86 6.10 -21.82
C LEU A 133 -8.95 5.02 -20.72
N ARG A 134 -7.81 4.42 -20.36
CA ARG A 134 -7.73 3.38 -19.32
C ARG A 134 -7.23 3.92 -17.98
N LEU A 135 -6.65 5.11 -17.95
CA LEU A 135 -5.97 5.63 -16.77
C LEU A 135 -6.89 5.73 -15.54
N ASP A 136 -8.13 6.19 -15.72
CA ASP A 136 -9.09 6.37 -14.61
C ASP A 136 -9.40 5.08 -13.85
N LYS A 137 -9.56 3.95 -14.56
CA LYS A 137 -9.79 2.66 -13.89
C LYS A 137 -8.57 2.19 -13.11
N TYR A 138 -7.36 2.52 -13.56
CA TYR A 138 -6.13 2.19 -12.82
C TYR A 138 -5.94 3.09 -11.60
N TYR A 139 -6.32 4.37 -11.65
CA TYR A 139 -6.39 5.21 -10.45
C TYR A 139 -7.36 4.64 -9.42
N MET A 140 -8.53 4.17 -9.86
CA MET A 140 -9.48 3.48 -8.98
C MET A 140 -8.89 2.18 -8.40
N LEU A 141 -8.18 1.38 -9.20
CA LEU A 141 -7.52 0.16 -8.73
C LEU A 141 -6.50 0.48 -7.63
N VAL A 142 -5.63 1.47 -7.85
CA VAL A 142 -4.67 1.95 -6.84
C VAL A 142 -5.40 2.37 -5.57
N ARG A 143 -6.49 3.13 -5.67
CA ARG A 143 -7.30 3.53 -4.52
C ARG A 143 -7.84 2.34 -3.72
N ARG A 144 -8.30 1.28 -4.39
CA ARG A 144 -8.77 0.04 -3.73
C ARG A 144 -7.64 -0.70 -3.02
N PHE A 145 -6.46 -0.78 -3.64
CA PHE A 145 -5.29 -1.43 -3.03
C PHE A 145 -4.73 -0.67 -1.83
N VAL A 146 -4.71 0.67 -1.87
CA VAL A 146 -4.31 1.50 -0.73
C VAL A 146 -5.26 1.26 0.46
N ASN A 147 -6.57 1.28 0.24
CA ASN A 147 -7.54 0.98 1.30
C ASN A 147 -7.38 -0.44 1.86
N ALA A 148 -7.24 -1.44 0.99
CA ALA A 148 -7.05 -2.83 1.40
C ALA A 148 -5.75 -3.02 2.21
N THR A 149 -4.70 -2.26 1.89
CA THR A 149 -3.44 -2.25 2.65
C THR A 149 -3.66 -1.73 4.08
N PHE A 150 -4.37 -0.63 4.26
CA PHE A 150 -4.66 -0.11 5.61
C PHE A 150 -5.49 -1.07 6.44
N ARG A 151 -6.48 -1.75 5.85
CA ARG A 151 -7.25 -2.77 6.57
C ARG A 151 -6.41 -3.99 6.92
N LEU A 152 -5.49 -4.40 6.05
CA LEU A 152 -4.54 -5.48 6.34
C LEU A 152 -3.67 -5.12 7.56
N LEU A 153 -3.09 -3.91 7.56
CA LEU A 153 -2.28 -3.41 8.68
C LEU A 153 -3.12 -3.25 9.96
N GLY A 154 -4.35 -2.76 9.85
CA GLY A 154 -5.28 -2.66 10.97
C GLY A 154 -5.61 -4.02 11.60
N ARG A 155 -5.83 -5.05 10.77
CA ARG A 155 -6.03 -6.44 11.23
C ARG A 155 -4.78 -7.03 11.89
N SER A 156 -3.59 -6.68 11.42
CA SER A 156 -2.33 -7.03 12.09
C SER A 156 -1.99 -6.10 13.25
N LYS A 157 -2.97 -5.32 13.75
CA LYS A 157 -2.84 -4.40 14.88
C LYS A 157 -1.70 -3.37 14.71
N TRP A 158 -1.47 -2.95 13.48
CA TRP A 158 -0.39 -2.05 13.08
C TRP A 158 0.99 -2.57 13.52
N ASP A 159 1.23 -3.88 13.34
CA ASP A 159 2.55 -4.47 13.55
C ASP A 159 3.65 -3.62 12.87
N LYS A 160 4.68 -3.29 13.65
CA LYS A 160 5.71 -2.34 13.23
C LYS A 160 6.50 -2.86 12.02
N SER A 161 6.84 -4.15 12.03
CA SER A 161 7.57 -4.77 10.91
C SER A 161 6.74 -4.78 9.63
N ALA A 162 5.43 -5.04 9.72
CA ALA A 162 4.53 -4.95 8.59
C ALA A 162 4.39 -3.52 8.05
N CYS A 163 4.25 -2.52 8.93
CA CYS A 163 4.18 -1.11 8.54
C CYS A 163 5.49 -0.65 7.86
N GLU A 164 6.64 -1.02 8.41
CA GLU A 164 7.95 -0.74 7.82
C GLU A 164 8.11 -1.42 6.45
N THR A 165 7.68 -2.68 6.32
CA THR A 165 7.72 -3.39 5.03
C THR A 165 6.82 -2.71 3.99
N CYS A 166 5.62 -2.27 4.35
CA CYS A 166 4.75 -1.48 3.48
C CYS A 166 5.41 -0.15 3.08
N ASN A 167 6.04 0.52 4.04
CA ASN A 167 6.78 1.75 3.78
C ASN A 167 7.97 1.53 2.85
N ASP A 168 8.67 0.41 2.95
CA ASP A 168 9.75 0.05 2.05
C ASP A 168 9.22 -0.23 0.64
N ILE A 169 8.10 -0.95 0.52
CA ILE A 169 7.44 -1.19 -0.76
C ILE A 169 7.07 0.15 -1.42
N LEU A 170 6.42 1.04 -0.66
CA LEU A 170 6.04 2.36 -1.15
C LEU A 170 7.27 3.23 -1.42
N THR A 171 8.27 3.28 -0.55
CA THR A 171 9.47 4.11 -0.71
C THR A 171 10.32 3.66 -1.87
N LEU A 172 10.52 2.35 -2.05
CA LEU A 172 11.18 1.82 -3.24
C LEU A 172 10.38 2.18 -4.49
N SER A 173 9.06 1.96 -4.47
CA SER A 173 8.19 2.29 -5.60
C SER A 173 8.21 3.78 -5.92
N LEU A 174 8.01 4.65 -4.93
CA LEU A 174 8.05 6.11 -4.98
C LEU A 174 9.41 6.59 -5.47
N ASN A 175 10.52 6.10 -4.91
CA ASN A 175 11.85 6.46 -5.38
C ASN A 175 12.08 6.02 -6.83
N THR A 176 11.56 4.86 -7.23
CA THR A 176 11.50 4.47 -8.65
C THR A 176 10.60 5.42 -9.45
N LEU A 177 9.46 5.90 -8.90
CA LEU A 177 8.60 6.91 -9.55
C LEU A 177 9.29 8.26 -9.78
N PHE A 178 10.30 8.60 -8.98
CA PHE A 178 10.96 9.90 -9.01
C PHE A 178 12.45 9.84 -9.38
N SER A 179 12.93 8.67 -9.80
CA SER A 179 14.30 8.51 -10.26
C SER A 179 14.48 9.29 -11.56
N PRO A 180 15.38 10.30 -11.61
CA PRO A 180 15.66 11.02 -12.85
C PRO A 180 16.20 10.13 -13.96
N ALA A 181 16.68 8.92 -13.61
CA ALA A 181 17.22 7.93 -14.53
C ALA A 181 16.15 7.00 -15.13
N ASP A 182 14.93 6.95 -14.59
CA ASP A 182 13.87 6.07 -15.08
C ASP A 182 12.65 6.86 -15.57
N ILE A 183 12.71 7.27 -16.85
CA ILE A 183 11.63 7.98 -17.58
C ILE A 183 10.31 7.17 -17.60
N ARG A 184 10.35 5.87 -17.28
CA ARG A 184 9.21 4.95 -17.40
C ARG A 184 8.13 5.20 -16.36
N VAL A 185 8.37 6.06 -15.38
CA VAL A 185 7.46 6.21 -14.26
C VAL A 185 7.00 7.66 -14.06
N PRO A 186 5.79 7.98 -14.54
CA PRO A 186 5.18 9.30 -14.37
C PRO A 186 4.94 9.70 -12.92
N THR A 187 5.21 10.98 -12.61
CA THR A 187 4.91 11.63 -11.33
C THR A 187 3.42 11.60 -10.95
N SER A 188 2.53 11.31 -11.91
CA SER A 188 1.09 11.27 -11.70
C SER A 188 0.63 10.21 -10.70
N LEU A 189 1.30 9.05 -10.63
CA LEU A 189 0.95 8.00 -9.67
C LEU A 189 1.22 8.45 -8.24
N ALA A 190 2.32 9.16 -8.01
CA ALA A 190 2.64 9.69 -6.69
C ALA A 190 1.69 10.81 -6.25
N TYR A 191 1.26 11.66 -7.20
CA TYR A 191 0.28 12.70 -6.92
C TYR A 191 -1.03 12.07 -6.51
N HIS A 192 -1.52 11.11 -7.28
CA HIS A 192 -2.72 10.35 -6.92
C HIS A 192 -2.59 9.67 -5.56
N LEU A 193 -1.44 9.08 -5.24
CA LEU A 193 -1.18 8.52 -3.91
C LEU A 193 -1.31 9.58 -2.81
N ALA A 194 -0.71 10.75 -2.97
CA ALA A 194 -0.82 11.85 -2.01
C ALA A 194 -2.28 12.31 -1.84
N ASP A 195 -3.03 12.40 -2.95
CA ASP A 195 -4.43 12.85 -2.97
C ASP A 195 -5.34 11.90 -2.18
N ILE A 196 -5.10 10.58 -2.23
CA ILE A 196 -6.03 9.58 -1.67
C ILE A 196 -5.60 9.02 -0.32
N PHE A 197 -4.35 9.22 0.10
CA PHE A 197 -3.77 8.46 1.23
C PHE A 197 -4.55 8.64 2.54
N VAL A 198 -4.81 9.90 2.92
CA VAL A 198 -5.51 10.23 4.17
C VAL A 198 -6.99 9.84 4.07
N GLU A 199 -7.63 10.05 2.91
CA GLU A 199 -9.02 9.64 2.68
C GLU A 199 -9.22 8.13 2.84
N GLU A 200 -8.34 7.32 2.24
CA GLU A 200 -8.48 5.87 2.31
C GLU A 200 -8.08 5.31 3.68
N LEU A 201 -7.21 6.00 4.43
CA LEU A 201 -6.91 5.67 5.82
C LEU A 201 -8.13 5.91 6.71
N GLU A 202 -8.74 7.10 6.67
CA GLU A 202 -9.98 7.41 7.40
C GLU A 202 -11.07 6.39 7.10
N LYS A 203 -11.24 6.05 5.82
CA LYS A 203 -12.22 5.07 5.39
C LYS A 203 -11.92 3.67 5.93
N ALA A 204 -10.65 3.25 5.95
CA ALA A 204 -10.27 1.96 6.54
C ALA A 204 -10.56 1.92 8.05
N LEU A 205 -10.33 3.03 8.77
CA LEU A 205 -10.67 3.17 10.18
C LEU A 205 -12.19 3.12 10.42
N THR A 206 -12.97 3.79 9.57
CA THR A 206 -14.43 3.88 9.69
C THR A 206 -15.14 2.56 9.37
N THR A 207 -14.62 1.81 8.39
CA THR A 207 -15.24 0.57 7.91
C THR A 207 -14.84 -0.67 8.68
N ALA A 208 -13.94 -0.54 9.66
CA ALA A 208 -13.51 -1.66 10.47
C ALA A 208 -14.66 -2.15 11.36
N SER A 209 -14.96 -3.45 11.27
CA SER A 209 -15.98 -4.09 12.11
C SER A 209 -15.53 -4.25 13.56
N GLU A 210 -14.23 -4.23 13.82
CA GLU A 210 -13.63 -4.38 15.14
C GLU A 210 -12.88 -3.11 15.55
N PRO A 211 -12.86 -2.75 16.85
CA PRO A 211 -12.08 -1.63 17.33
C PRO A 211 -10.59 -1.85 17.05
N MET A 212 -10.07 -1.14 16.04
CA MET A 212 -8.67 -1.22 15.70
C MET A 212 -7.83 -0.39 16.69
N PRO A 213 -6.60 -0.82 16.98
CA PRO A 213 -5.68 0.00 17.77
C PRO A 213 -5.38 1.33 17.06
N PRO A 214 -4.86 2.33 17.80
CA PRO A 214 -4.57 3.64 17.24
C PRO A 214 -3.61 3.56 16.05
N ALA A 215 -3.90 4.31 14.99
CA ALA A 215 -3.09 4.30 13.77
C ALA A 215 -1.77 5.07 13.96
N PRO A 216 -0.60 4.49 13.67
CA PRO A 216 0.69 5.13 13.86
C PRO A 216 1.04 6.08 12.71
N LEU A 217 0.63 7.35 12.83
CA LEU A 217 0.73 8.32 11.74
C LEU A 217 2.17 8.64 11.32
N SER A 218 3.12 8.71 12.25
CA SER A 218 4.53 8.99 11.91
C SER A 218 5.11 7.89 11.03
N THR A 219 4.84 6.64 11.39
CA THR A 219 5.28 5.48 10.62
C THR A 219 4.62 5.47 9.25
N LEU A 220 3.28 5.59 9.17
CA LEU A 220 2.55 5.52 7.90
C LEU A 220 2.89 6.66 6.92
N LEU A 221 3.22 7.85 7.43
CA LEU A 221 3.56 9.02 6.60
C LEU A 221 5.04 9.09 6.22
N SER A 222 5.89 8.20 6.77
CA SER A 222 7.33 8.15 6.50
C SER A 222 7.70 8.16 5.00
N PRO A 223 7.01 7.42 4.11
CA PRO A 223 7.31 7.47 2.67
C PRO A 223 7.11 8.87 2.06
N PHE A 224 6.09 9.62 2.52
CA PHE A 224 5.81 10.97 2.04
C PHE A 224 6.78 12.00 2.61
N PHE A 225 7.23 11.84 3.85
CA PHE A 225 8.28 12.70 4.39
C PHE A 225 9.59 12.52 3.62
N THR A 226 9.99 11.26 3.39
CA THR A 226 11.18 10.93 2.60
C THR A 226 11.06 11.49 1.18
N LEU A 227 9.88 11.36 0.57
CA LEU A 227 9.60 11.88 -0.76
C LEU A 227 9.67 13.42 -0.79
N ALA A 228 9.06 14.11 0.17
CA ALA A 228 9.10 15.56 0.27
C ALA A 228 10.54 16.08 0.43
N ALA A 229 11.36 15.38 1.23
CA ALA A 229 12.76 15.72 1.46
C ALA A 229 13.65 15.55 0.22
N ARG A 230 13.41 14.51 -0.57
CA ARG A 230 14.30 14.08 -1.67
C ARG A 230 13.80 14.43 -3.08
N THR A 231 12.57 14.91 -3.24
CA THR A 231 11.99 15.18 -4.55
C THR A 231 12.78 16.25 -5.34
N PRO A 232 13.12 16.00 -6.62
CA PRO A 232 13.80 16.99 -7.44
C PRO A 232 12.88 18.11 -7.92
N THR A 233 11.57 17.89 -7.98
CA THR A 233 10.63 18.85 -8.60
C THR A 233 9.85 19.64 -7.55
N SER A 234 9.76 20.95 -7.78
CA SER A 234 9.00 21.85 -6.91
C SER A 234 7.51 21.51 -6.91
N ALA A 235 6.98 21.05 -8.04
CA ALA A 235 5.58 20.67 -8.22
C ALA A 235 5.17 19.48 -7.35
N THR A 236 6.01 18.44 -7.30
CA THR A 236 5.76 17.28 -6.43
C THR A 236 5.64 17.67 -4.96
N TYR A 237 6.59 18.48 -4.48
CA TYR A 237 6.53 18.97 -3.11
C TYR A 237 5.23 19.75 -2.85
N LYS A 238 4.86 20.68 -3.75
CA LYS A 238 3.64 21.48 -3.60
C LYS A 238 2.39 20.60 -3.52
N ARG A 239 2.31 19.54 -4.33
CA ARG A 239 1.18 18.61 -4.31
C ARG A 239 1.11 17.84 -3.00
N ILE A 240 2.22 17.31 -2.49
CA ILE A 240 2.25 16.62 -1.19
C ILE A 240 1.86 17.58 -0.07
N GLN A 241 2.34 18.82 -0.12
CA GLN A 241 1.96 19.84 0.84
C GLN A 241 0.46 20.14 0.79
N SER A 242 -0.09 20.43 -0.40
CA SER A 242 -1.49 20.88 -0.55
C SER A 242 -2.52 19.79 -0.28
N GLU A 243 -2.24 18.54 -0.68
CA GLU A 243 -3.23 17.46 -0.64
C GLU A 243 -3.09 16.55 0.57
N LEU A 244 -1.88 16.46 1.16
CA LEU A 244 -1.60 15.55 2.25
C LEU A 244 -1.26 16.27 3.56
N PHE A 245 -0.23 17.14 3.57
CA PHE A 245 0.19 17.79 4.83
C PHE A 245 -0.82 18.84 5.31
N THR A 246 -1.22 19.78 4.46
CA THR A 246 -2.13 20.87 4.86
C THR A 246 -3.49 20.35 5.35
N PRO A 247 -4.19 19.43 4.64
CA PRO A 247 -5.48 18.91 5.10
C PRO A 247 -5.35 18.10 6.39
N LEU A 248 -4.29 17.29 6.52
CA LEU A 248 -4.04 16.50 7.73
C LEU A 248 -3.77 17.40 8.94
N PHE A 249 -2.91 18.40 8.80
CA PHE A 249 -2.58 19.30 9.90
C PHE A 249 -3.74 20.21 10.28
N SER A 250 -4.53 20.67 9.30
CA SER A 250 -5.78 21.38 9.57
C SER A 250 -6.77 20.51 10.36
N ALA A 251 -6.95 19.24 9.99
CA ALA A 251 -7.79 18.30 10.73
C ALA A 251 -7.34 18.07 12.17
N LEU A 252 -6.03 18.09 12.43
CA LEU A 252 -5.44 17.90 13.76
C LEU A 252 -5.43 19.19 14.62
N SER A 253 -5.66 20.36 14.04
CA SER A 253 -5.76 21.64 14.76
C SER A 253 -7.13 21.91 15.34
N LEU A 254 -8.19 21.42 14.70
CA LEU A 254 -9.55 21.77 15.11
C LEU A 254 -9.82 21.28 16.55
N PRO A 255 -10.44 22.11 17.41
CA PRO A 255 -10.80 21.72 18.77
C PRO A 255 -11.69 20.48 18.74
N GLN A 256 -11.36 19.47 19.55
CA GLN A 256 -12.25 18.33 19.72
C GLN A 256 -13.51 18.79 20.46
N PRO A 257 -14.72 18.38 20.03
CA PRO A 257 -15.96 18.70 20.72
C PRO A 257 -16.09 17.85 22.01
N GLU A 258 -15.30 18.16 23.03
CA GLU A 258 -15.50 17.66 24.40
C GLU A 258 -15.64 18.85 25.35
N ASP A 259 -16.88 19.36 25.48
CA ASP A 259 -17.48 19.98 26.68
C ASP A 259 -18.73 20.83 26.34
N GLN A 260 -19.77 20.22 25.75
CA GLN A 260 -21.11 20.84 25.79
C GLN A 260 -22.19 19.82 26.18
N PRO A 261 -23.00 20.10 27.23
CA PRO A 261 -24.13 19.24 27.59
C PRO A 261 -25.19 19.23 26.48
N PRO A 262 -25.99 18.17 26.36
CA PRO A 262 -26.87 17.95 25.21
C PRO A 262 -27.98 19.01 25.18
N GLN A 263 -27.80 20.05 24.35
CA GLN A 263 -28.86 21.01 24.10
C GLN A 263 -29.87 20.43 23.10
N LYS A 264 -31.14 20.55 23.49
CA LYS A 264 -32.31 20.02 22.79
C LYS A 264 -32.36 20.51 21.35
N ARG A 265 -32.59 19.57 20.44
CA ARG A 265 -32.84 19.77 19.00
C ARG A 265 -33.82 20.91 18.73
N ILE A 266 -33.31 22.00 18.16
CA ILE A 266 -34.08 22.97 17.36
C ILE A 266 -33.26 23.24 16.07
N ARG A 267 -34.00 23.53 15.00
CA ARG A 267 -33.78 23.19 13.59
C ARG A 267 -33.03 24.28 12.80
N LEU A 268 -32.49 23.85 11.65
CA LEU A 268 -32.14 24.58 10.40
C LEU A 268 -30.71 25.13 10.23
N GLU A 269 -30.27 24.95 8.99
CA GLU A 269 -28.92 25.02 8.43
C GLU A 269 -28.20 26.37 8.58
N ALA A 270 -27.01 26.32 9.19
CA ALA A 270 -25.86 27.18 8.90
C ALA A 270 -24.60 26.36 9.23
N GLY A 271 -23.66 26.28 8.29
CA GLY A 271 -22.58 25.30 8.27
C GLY A 271 -21.68 25.29 9.52
N VAL A 272 -21.78 24.20 10.29
CA VAL A 272 -20.71 23.78 11.20
C VAL A 272 -19.58 23.21 10.32
N PRO A 273 -18.31 23.64 10.46
CA PRO A 273 -17.20 23.00 9.77
C PRO A 273 -17.19 21.53 10.19
N GLN A 274 -17.56 20.63 9.27
CA GLN A 274 -17.40 19.20 9.52
C GLN A 274 -15.91 18.93 9.68
N GLN A 275 -15.52 18.45 10.87
CA GLN A 275 -14.14 18.06 11.13
C GLN A 275 -13.71 17.04 10.07
N ALA A 276 -12.69 17.39 9.29
CA ALA A 276 -12.12 16.46 8.32
C ALA A 276 -11.48 15.28 9.06
N TYR A 277 -11.77 14.06 8.62
CA TYR A 277 -11.19 12.81 9.16
C TYR A 277 -11.45 12.56 10.67
N PRO A 278 -12.71 12.56 11.13
CA PRO A 278 -13.03 12.49 12.57
C PRO A 278 -12.57 11.18 13.24
N THR A 279 -12.60 10.06 12.52
CA THR A 279 -12.21 8.75 13.06
C THR A 279 -10.69 8.66 13.22
N LEU A 280 -9.95 9.20 12.26
CA LEU A 280 -8.50 9.29 12.31
C LEU A 280 -8.04 10.18 13.45
N VAL A 281 -8.62 11.37 13.57
CA VAL A 281 -8.23 12.33 14.61
C VAL A 281 -8.51 11.78 16.02
N SER A 282 -9.55 10.97 16.19
CA SER A 282 -9.89 10.34 17.47
C SER A 282 -9.14 9.02 17.74
N ASN A 283 -8.61 8.34 16.72
CA ASN A 283 -7.98 7.02 16.86
C ASN A 283 -6.56 6.97 16.24
N ALA A 284 -5.77 8.03 16.41
CA ALA A 284 -4.38 8.08 15.97
C ALA A 284 -3.37 8.08 17.14
N CYS A 285 -2.18 7.56 16.87
CA CYS A 285 -1.00 7.68 17.71
C CYS A 285 0.20 8.15 16.87
N PHE A 286 1.32 8.44 17.54
CA PHE A 286 2.52 8.91 16.85
C PHE A 286 3.29 7.77 16.19
N ASP A 287 3.78 6.79 16.95
CA ASP A 287 4.65 5.72 16.42
C ASP A 287 4.21 4.32 16.86
N ASN A 288 4.11 4.03 18.17
CA ASN A 288 3.65 2.71 18.61
C ASN A 288 2.16 2.72 18.95
N PRO A 289 1.36 1.77 18.43
CA PRO A 289 -0.04 1.60 18.81
C PRO A 289 -0.23 1.30 20.30
N SER A 290 0.76 0.69 20.94
CA SER A 290 0.77 0.37 22.38
C SER A 290 0.84 1.59 23.29
N ASP A 291 1.31 2.73 22.78
CA ASP A 291 1.41 3.99 23.54
C ASP A 291 0.03 4.65 23.76
N GLY A 292 -1.01 4.11 23.12
CA GLY A 292 -2.38 4.61 23.22
C GLY A 292 -2.66 5.81 22.32
N ARG A 293 -3.87 6.35 22.46
CA ARG A 293 -4.34 7.52 21.68
C ARG A 293 -3.66 8.78 22.22
N ILE A 294 -3.31 9.68 21.30
CA ILE A 294 -2.70 10.97 21.64
C ILE A 294 -3.66 12.09 21.20
N ALA A 295 -3.79 13.13 22.02
CA ALA A 295 -4.58 14.31 21.66
C ALA A 295 -4.09 14.90 20.32
N ALA A 296 -5.03 15.28 19.45
CA ALA A 296 -4.77 15.74 18.09
C ALA A 296 -3.71 16.86 18.02
N VAL A 297 -3.81 17.85 18.93
CA VAL A 297 -2.87 18.97 19.03
C VAL A 297 -1.45 18.51 19.35
N ILE A 298 -1.28 17.55 20.26
CA ILE A 298 0.04 16.98 20.61
C ILE A 298 0.59 16.18 19.42
N LEU A 299 -0.27 15.43 18.73
CA LEU A 299 0.11 14.64 17.57
C LEU A 299 0.57 15.54 16.42
N ARG A 300 -0.14 16.64 16.14
CA ARG A 300 0.28 17.69 15.20
C ARG A 300 1.67 18.21 15.54
N LYS A 301 1.90 18.65 16.78
CA LYS A 301 3.21 19.18 17.22
C LYS A 301 4.34 18.15 17.04
N LYS A 302 4.09 16.87 17.34
CA LYS A 302 5.07 15.78 17.13
C LYS A 302 5.35 15.52 15.64
N LEU A 303 4.33 15.51 14.77
CA LEU A 303 4.51 15.31 13.33
C LEU A 303 5.24 16.49 12.67
N LEU A 304 4.94 17.73 13.06
CA LEU A 304 5.66 18.92 12.60
C LEU A 304 7.14 18.87 13.03
N ARG A 305 7.42 18.46 14.27
CA ARG A 305 8.79 18.23 14.72
C ARG A 305 9.49 17.16 13.89
N ARG A 306 8.80 16.08 13.51
CA ARG A 306 9.35 15.06 12.62
C ARG A 306 9.72 15.61 11.25
N ILE A 307 8.88 16.47 10.68
CA ILE A 307 9.19 17.19 9.43
C ILE A 307 10.44 18.05 9.60
N PHE A 308 10.57 18.77 10.71
CA PHE A 308 11.74 19.59 11.01
C PHE A 308 13.02 18.74 11.10
N GLU A 309 12.97 17.61 11.81
CA GLU A 309 14.10 16.68 11.94
C GLU A 309 14.56 16.17 10.57
N ILE A 310 13.62 15.71 9.73
CA ILE A 310 13.95 15.23 8.37
C ILE A 310 14.51 16.37 7.51
N ALA A 311 13.99 17.59 7.65
CA ALA A 311 14.53 18.75 6.94
C ALA A 311 16.00 19.06 7.32
N SER A 312 16.38 18.76 8.57
CA SER A 312 17.75 18.96 9.08
C SER A 312 18.75 17.89 8.63
N GLU A 313 18.27 16.76 8.09
CA GLU A 313 19.13 15.68 7.61
C GLU A 313 20.00 16.12 6.40
N PRO A 314 21.22 15.57 6.28
CA PRO A 314 22.15 15.92 5.20
C PRO A 314 21.63 15.47 3.82
N ASP A 315 20.83 14.41 3.78
CA ASP A 315 20.26 13.84 2.55
C ASP A 315 19.11 14.69 1.96
N THR A 316 18.60 15.66 2.73
CA THR A 316 17.49 16.51 2.29
C THR A 316 17.98 17.56 1.30
N ARG A 317 17.28 17.71 0.18
CA ARG A 317 17.63 18.70 -0.84
C ARG A 317 17.40 20.12 -0.33
N ASP A 318 18.31 21.04 -0.63
CA ASP A 318 18.22 22.43 -0.17
C ASP A 318 16.90 23.13 -0.53
N SER A 319 16.36 22.86 -1.73
CA SER A 319 15.09 23.41 -2.18
C SER A 319 13.89 22.89 -1.37
N SER A 320 13.91 21.61 -1.00
CA SER A 320 12.89 20.98 -0.14
C SER A 320 13.04 21.44 1.31
N ARG A 321 14.28 21.51 1.83
CA ARG A 321 14.59 21.97 3.19
C ARG A 321 13.94 23.32 3.50
N ARG A 322 14.13 24.31 2.61
CA ARG A 322 13.54 25.65 2.78
C ARG A 322 12.02 25.60 2.91
N LYS A 323 11.35 24.75 2.13
CA LYS A 323 9.88 24.63 2.16
C LYS A 323 9.38 23.85 3.38
N MET A 324 10.13 22.85 3.84
CA MET A 324 9.78 22.08 5.05
C MET A 324 9.90 22.96 6.29
N TYR A 325 10.94 23.80 6.36
CA TYR A 325 11.06 24.80 7.42
C TYR A 325 10.00 25.90 7.32
N ALA A 326 9.62 26.34 6.11
CA ALA A 326 8.52 27.28 5.94
C ALA A 326 7.20 26.68 6.47
N LEU A 327 6.88 25.44 6.10
CA LEU A 327 5.70 24.72 6.59
C LEU A 327 5.69 24.59 8.12
N PHE A 328 6.83 24.24 8.71
CA PHE A 328 6.98 24.16 10.16
C PHE A 328 6.70 25.52 10.83
N LYS A 329 7.31 26.59 10.30
CA LYS A 329 7.16 27.95 10.85
C LYS A 329 5.73 28.47 10.74
N GLU A 330 5.12 28.36 9.56
CA GLU A 330 3.71 28.74 9.33
C GLU A 330 2.80 28.02 10.33
N SER A 331 3.01 26.71 10.50
CA SER A 331 2.17 25.90 11.40
C SER A 331 2.36 26.20 12.89
N THR A 332 3.52 26.73 13.30
CA THR A 332 3.78 27.16 14.68
C THR A 332 3.29 28.57 14.97
N ASP A 333 3.34 29.46 13.96
CA ASP A 333 2.85 30.83 14.09
C ASP A 333 1.30 30.83 14.20
N ASP A 334 0.61 29.93 13.49
CA ASP A 334 -0.84 29.71 13.63
C ASP A 334 -1.24 29.31 15.06
N ASP A 335 -0.52 28.35 15.67
CA ASP A 335 -0.77 27.89 17.05
C ASP A 335 -0.57 29.03 18.07
N ALA A 336 0.38 29.94 17.84
CA ALA A 336 0.63 31.10 18.71
C ALA A 336 -0.43 32.20 18.59
N THR A 337 -1.16 32.23 17.48
CA THR A 337 -2.21 33.23 17.22
C THR A 337 -3.58 32.77 17.73
N GLU A 338 -3.80 31.46 17.88
CA GLU A 338 -5.02 30.88 18.46
C GLU A 338 -5.01 30.79 20.00
N GLU A 339 -3.84 30.87 20.65
CA GLU A 339 -3.68 30.84 22.13
C GLU A 339 -3.76 32.24 22.81
N GLY A 340 -3.91 33.33 22.04
CA GLY A 340 -4.01 34.72 22.54
C GLY A 340 -5.40 35.31 22.36
#